data_AF-I5BXP5-F1
#
_entry.id   AF-I5BXP5-F1
#
_cell.length_a   1.000
_cell.length_b   1.000
_cell.length_c   1.000
_cell.angle_alpha   90.00
_cell.angle_beta   90.00
_cell.angle_gamma   90.00
#
_symmetry.space_group_name_H-M   'P 1'
#
loop_
_entity.id
_entity.type
_entity.pdbx_description
1 polymer ?
#
loop_
_entity_poly.entity_id
_entity_poly.type
_entity_poly.pdbx_seq_one_letter_code
_entity_poly.pdbx_strand_id
1 'polypeptide(L)'
;MTAKLTGIYLYPIKSLGGISVPEASLTMKGLAHDRRWMLVDANGIFVTQRTHPQLALLQASLHLDHLRVHRKDDAQQAIQIPFQPESKHLLHVTIWEDQVPALEVSKAISRWFSEQVSEEVKLVFMEENAPRPLKAKYAVAGEHVSFADGMPYMIIGEASLADLNDRLDQPVGMDRFRPNFTFSSEQPFIEDSWQELFIGEAHFKVTKPVPAVF
;
A
#
# COMPACT_ATOMS: atom_id res chain seq x y z
N MET A 1 -24.83 8.31 14.64
CA MET A 1 -23.43 8.71 14.42
C MET A 1 -23.17 8.63 12.94
N THR A 2 -22.85 9.76 12.30
CA THR A 2 -22.72 9.82 10.84
C THR A 2 -21.24 9.87 10.49
N ALA A 3 -20.68 8.76 10.01
CA ALA A 3 -19.36 8.73 9.41
C ALA A 3 -19.50 9.00 7.90
N LYS A 4 -18.63 9.84 7.33
CA LYS A 4 -18.63 10.13 5.89
C LYS A 4 -17.25 9.85 5.31
N LEU A 5 -17.19 9.05 4.25
CA LEU A 5 -15.95 8.83 3.51
C LEU A 5 -15.41 10.17 2.96
N THR A 6 -14.15 10.46 3.22
CA THR A 6 -13.48 11.70 2.79
C THR A 6 -12.35 11.46 1.80
N GLY A 7 -11.78 10.26 1.75
CA GLY A 7 -10.68 9.96 0.86
C GLY A 7 -10.52 8.47 0.59
N ILE A 8 -10.05 8.17 -0.62
CA ILE A 8 -9.61 6.84 -1.06
C ILE A 8 -8.16 6.98 -1.53
N TYR A 9 -7.30 6.12 -1.01
CA TYR A 9 -5.87 6.15 -1.30
C TYR A 9 -5.35 4.78 -1.72
N LEU A 10 -4.48 4.81 -2.73
CA LEU A 10 -3.74 3.64 -3.20
C LEU A 10 -2.25 3.87 -2.94
N TYR A 11 -1.52 2.79 -2.67
CA TYR A 11 -0.07 2.79 -2.54
C TYR A 11 0.47 1.70 -3.47
N PRO A 12 0.59 1.98 -4.79
CA PRO A 12 0.84 0.93 -5.77
C PRO A 12 2.10 0.13 -5.47
N ILE A 13 3.18 0.82 -5.12
CA ILE A 13 4.44 0.21 -4.70
C ILE A 13 4.55 0.28 -3.18
N LYS A 14 4.81 -0.86 -2.54
CA LYS A 14 5.07 -0.95 -1.11
C LYS A 14 6.16 0.07 -0.72
N SER A 15 5.91 0.80 0.37
CA SER A 15 6.84 1.79 0.94
C SER A 15 7.09 3.05 0.11
N LEU A 16 6.37 3.30 -0.99
CA LEU A 16 6.40 4.59 -1.71
C LEU A 16 5.22 5.50 -1.32
N GLY A 17 5.19 6.73 -1.84
CA GLY A 17 4.05 7.64 -1.69
C GLY A 17 2.73 7.07 -2.18
N GLY A 18 1.64 7.48 -1.52
CA GLY A 18 0.28 7.14 -1.93
C GLY A 18 -0.28 8.12 -2.94
N ILE A 19 -1.36 7.72 -3.59
CA ILE A 19 -2.15 8.53 -4.52
C ILE A 19 -3.58 8.62 -4.01
N SER A 20 -4.16 9.82 -4.07
CA SER A 20 -5.59 10.02 -3.84
C SER A 20 -6.36 9.75 -5.13
N VAL A 21 -7.45 9.01 -5.04
CA VAL A 21 -8.32 8.66 -6.18
C VAL A 21 -9.78 8.96 -5.82
N PRO A 22 -10.62 9.35 -6.80
CA PRO A 22 -12.04 9.61 -6.55
C PRO A 22 -12.83 8.30 -6.35
N GLU A 23 -12.34 7.20 -6.91
CA GLU A 23 -12.96 5.88 -6.85
C GLU A 23 -11.89 4.79 -6.97
N ALA A 24 -12.20 3.58 -6.51
CA ALA A 24 -11.33 2.42 -6.67
C ALA A 24 -12.17 1.13 -6.74
N SER A 25 -11.71 0.16 -7.53
CA SER A 25 -12.33 -1.16 -7.62
C SER A 25 -11.84 -2.07 -6.51
N LEU A 26 -12.74 -2.86 -5.94
CA LEU A 26 -12.41 -3.90 -4.96
C LEU A 26 -11.97 -5.18 -5.65
N THR A 27 -10.97 -5.84 -5.08
CA THR A 27 -10.46 -7.14 -5.54
C THR A 27 -10.32 -8.10 -4.37
N MET A 28 -10.02 -9.36 -4.65
CA MET A 28 -9.72 -10.38 -3.62
C MET A 28 -8.47 -10.06 -2.78
N LYS A 29 -7.65 -9.08 -3.21
CA LYS A 29 -6.38 -8.70 -2.59
C LYS A 29 -6.36 -7.28 -1.99
N GLY A 30 -7.48 -6.56 -2.02
CA GLY A 30 -7.55 -5.14 -1.64
C GLY A 30 -8.05 -4.28 -2.79
N LEU A 31 -7.77 -2.98 -2.73
CA LEU A 31 -8.08 -2.07 -3.84
C LEU A 31 -7.24 -2.43 -5.07
N ALA A 32 -7.81 -2.29 -6.26
CA ALA A 32 -7.07 -2.49 -7.50
C ALA A 32 -5.79 -1.64 -7.52
N HIS A 33 -4.69 -2.24 -7.98
CA HIS A 33 -3.33 -1.67 -7.99
C HIS A 33 -2.68 -1.45 -6.62
N ASP A 34 -3.37 -1.65 -5.49
CA ASP A 34 -2.82 -1.35 -4.17
C ASP A 34 -1.79 -2.38 -3.68
N ARG A 35 -0.57 -1.91 -3.37
CA ARG A 35 0.61 -2.71 -3.00
C ARG A 35 0.81 -3.93 -3.91
N ARG A 36 0.62 -3.77 -5.22
CA ARG A 36 0.86 -4.82 -6.23
C ARG A 36 2.31 -4.93 -6.66
N TRP A 37 3.09 -3.90 -6.36
CA TRP A 37 4.53 -3.88 -6.56
C TRP A 37 5.27 -3.76 -5.23
N MET A 38 6.49 -4.28 -5.20
CA MET A 38 7.38 -4.22 -4.04
C MET A 38 8.84 -4.22 -4.51
N LEU A 39 9.70 -3.50 -3.81
CA LEU A 39 11.14 -3.60 -3.99
C LEU A 39 11.68 -4.73 -3.13
N VAL A 40 12.59 -5.53 -3.67
CA VAL A 40 13.31 -6.59 -2.95
C VAL A 40 14.81 -6.46 -3.17
N ASP A 41 15.58 -6.85 -2.16
CA ASP A 41 17.05 -6.93 -2.22
C ASP A 41 17.53 -8.14 -3.04
N ALA A 42 18.85 -8.35 -3.07
CA ALA A 42 19.47 -9.50 -3.74
C ALA A 42 19.03 -10.87 -3.18
N ASN A 43 18.55 -10.93 -1.93
CA ASN A 43 18.06 -12.13 -1.26
C ASN A 43 16.54 -12.33 -1.45
N GLY A 44 15.86 -11.43 -2.18
CA GLY A 44 14.41 -11.47 -2.35
C GLY A 44 13.64 -10.99 -1.13
N ILE A 45 14.28 -10.27 -0.20
CA ILE A 45 13.65 -9.72 1.00
C ILE A 45 13.14 -8.31 0.68
N PHE A 46 11.90 -8.02 1.10
CA PHE A 46 11.29 -6.72 0.88
C PHE A 46 12.07 -5.56 1.50
N VAL A 47 12.20 -4.49 0.72
CA VAL A 47 12.86 -3.24 1.09
C VAL A 47 11.80 -2.25 1.59
N THR A 48 12.09 -1.56 2.69
CA THR A 48 11.16 -0.61 3.34
C THR A 48 11.77 0.76 3.56
N GLN A 49 10.93 1.77 3.86
CA GLN A 49 11.40 3.11 4.27
C GLN A 49 12.30 3.10 5.52
N ARG A 50 12.14 2.11 6.42
CA ARG A 50 12.98 1.98 7.62
C ARG A 50 14.44 1.66 7.27
N THR A 51 14.62 0.80 6.27
CA THR A 51 15.94 0.43 5.74
C THR A 51 16.45 1.42 4.70
N HIS A 52 15.53 2.02 3.94
CA HIS A 52 15.82 2.87 2.78
C HIS A 52 14.93 4.12 2.79
N PRO A 53 15.27 5.15 3.60
CA PRO A 53 14.45 6.36 3.75
C PRO A 53 14.19 7.12 2.44
N GLN A 54 15.08 6.97 1.45
CA GLN A 54 14.96 7.56 0.10
C GLN A 54 13.65 7.19 -0.60
N LEU A 55 13.04 6.05 -0.27
CA LEU A 55 11.75 5.64 -0.82
C LEU A 55 10.61 6.63 -0.52
N ALA A 56 10.72 7.41 0.56
CA ALA A 56 9.75 8.46 0.90
C ALA A 56 9.75 9.63 -0.10
N LEU A 57 10.83 9.78 -0.87
CA LEU A 57 10.97 10.79 -1.93
C LEU A 57 10.37 10.32 -3.26
N LEU A 58 10.02 9.05 -3.41
CA LEU A 58 9.45 8.51 -4.64
C LEU A 58 7.92 8.57 -4.60
N GLN A 59 7.31 9.14 -5.63
CA GLN A 59 5.86 9.30 -5.78
C GLN A 59 5.35 8.53 -6.99
N ALA A 60 4.26 7.82 -6.77
CA ALA A 60 3.51 7.12 -7.80
C ALA A 60 2.41 8.04 -8.38
N SER A 61 2.04 7.83 -9.63
CA SER A 61 0.80 8.32 -10.25
C SER A 61 0.25 7.29 -11.23
N LEU A 62 -1.05 7.03 -11.19
CA LEU A 62 -1.71 6.14 -12.15
C LEU A 62 -2.01 6.89 -13.44
N HIS A 63 -1.67 6.26 -14.57
CA HIS A 63 -2.07 6.66 -15.91
C HIS A 63 -2.91 5.54 -16.55
N LEU A 64 -3.39 5.76 -17.76
CA LEU A 64 -4.31 4.84 -18.45
C LEU A 64 -3.72 3.43 -18.64
N ASP A 65 -2.44 3.35 -18.97
CA ASP A 65 -1.74 2.13 -19.39
C ASP A 65 -0.48 1.81 -18.54
N HIS A 66 -0.10 2.72 -17.65
CA HIS A 66 1.10 2.56 -16.83
C HIS A 66 1.00 3.26 -15.46
N LEU A 67 1.86 2.82 -14.56
CA LEU A 67 2.22 3.54 -13.35
C LEU A 67 3.43 4.43 -13.68
N ARG A 68 3.38 5.72 -13.34
CA ARG A 68 4.55 6.59 -13.39
C ARG A 68 5.10 6.76 -11.98
N VAL A 69 6.41 6.62 -11.81
CA VAL A 69 7.09 6.93 -10.56
C VAL A 69 8.08 8.05 -10.82
N HIS A 70 8.12 9.05 -9.95
CA HIS A 70 9.06 10.16 -10.03
C HIS A 70 9.59 10.54 -8.65
N ARG A 71 10.71 11.25 -8.58
CA ARG A 71 11.18 11.84 -7.33
C ARG A 71 10.45 13.16 -7.01
N LYS A 72 10.14 13.43 -5.75
CA LYS A 72 9.52 14.68 -5.28
C LYS A 72 10.39 15.91 -5.53
N ASP A 73 11.70 15.76 -5.39
CA ASP A 73 12.69 16.83 -5.51
C ASP A 73 13.14 17.07 -6.96
N ASP A 74 12.90 16.12 -7.86
CA ASP A 74 13.22 16.21 -9.27
C ASP A 74 12.22 15.39 -10.12
N ALA A 75 11.18 16.07 -10.63
CA ALA A 75 10.15 15.43 -11.44
C ALA A 75 10.64 14.95 -12.82
N GLN A 76 11.84 15.35 -13.28
CA GLN A 76 12.46 14.84 -14.50
C GLN A 76 13.06 13.45 -14.28
N GLN A 77 13.44 13.12 -13.05
CA GLN A 77 13.77 11.76 -12.66
C GLN A 77 12.49 10.95 -12.47
N ALA A 78 12.04 10.37 -13.58
CA ALA A 78 10.83 9.56 -13.64
C ALA A 78 11.04 8.27 -14.45
N ILE A 79 10.24 7.26 -14.15
CA ILE A 79 10.16 5.99 -14.87
C ILE A 79 8.70 5.61 -15.09
N GLN A 80 8.42 4.99 -16.24
CA GLN A 80 7.14 4.38 -16.54
C GLN A 80 7.22 2.88 -16.27
N ILE A 81 6.21 2.35 -15.59
CA ILE A 81 6.12 0.97 -15.14
C ILE A 81 4.83 0.41 -15.74
N PRO A 82 4.92 -0.58 -16.65
CA PRO A 82 3.72 -1.18 -17.22
C PRO A 82 2.93 -1.93 -16.14
N PHE A 83 1.61 -1.97 -16.27
CA PHE A 83 0.78 -2.70 -15.31
C PHE A 83 0.97 -4.21 -15.35
N GLN A 84 1.51 -4.73 -16.45
CA GLN A 84 1.93 -6.11 -16.59
C GLN A 84 3.46 -6.16 -16.71
N PRO A 85 4.13 -7.08 -16.00
CA PRO A 85 5.57 -7.23 -16.10
C PRO A 85 5.98 -7.61 -17.51
N GLU A 86 7.09 -7.03 -17.99
CA GLU A 86 7.68 -7.34 -19.30
C GLU A 86 8.51 -8.63 -19.23
N SER A 87 9.00 -8.95 -18.04
CA SER A 87 9.78 -10.14 -17.76
C SER A 87 8.91 -11.27 -17.21
N LYS A 88 9.27 -12.51 -17.57
CA LYS A 88 8.71 -13.74 -16.99
C LYS A 88 9.58 -14.32 -15.87
N HIS A 89 10.53 -13.52 -15.37
CA HIS A 89 11.45 -13.96 -14.33
C HIS A 89 10.72 -14.06 -12.99
N LEU A 90 10.35 -15.30 -12.65
CA LEU A 90 9.70 -15.64 -11.39
C LEU A 90 10.73 -15.69 -10.26
N LEU A 91 10.44 -14.98 -9.18
CA LEU A 91 11.19 -14.91 -7.94
C LEU A 91 10.29 -15.38 -6.79
N HIS A 92 10.88 -16.07 -5.82
CA HIS A 92 10.22 -16.27 -4.52
C HIS A 92 10.73 -15.17 -3.60
N VAL A 93 9.82 -14.30 -3.16
CA VAL A 93 10.15 -13.14 -2.34
C VAL A 93 9.59 -13.30 -0.95
N THR A 94 10.31 -12.78 0.04
CA THR A 94 9.91 -12.84 1.44
C THR A 94 9.31 -11.51 1.86
N ILE A 95 8.07 -11.55 2.36
CA ILE A 95 7.38 -10.43 2.99
C ILE A 95 6.92 -10.87 4.39
N TRP A 96 7.55 -10.29 5.40
CA TRP A 96 7.39 -10.74 6.80
C TRP A 96 7.68 -12.25 6.93
N GLU A 97 6.68 -13.02 7.37
CA GLU A 97 6.74 -14.47 7.54
C GLU A 97 6.27 -15.25 6.29
N ASP A 98 5.81 -14.56 5.24
CA ASP A 98 5.31 -15.18 4.02
C ASP A 98 6.38 -15.23 2.93
N GLN A 99 6.44 -16.35 2.21
CA GLN A 99 7.13 -16.47 0.93
C GLN A 99 6.10 -16.53 -0.20
N VAL A 100 6.22 -15.64 -1.17
CA VAL A 100 5.26 -15.51 -2.26
C VAL A 100 5.93 -15.46 -3.63
N PRO A 101 5.32 -16.06 -4.67
CA PRO A 101 5.80 -15.89 -6.04
C PRO A 101 5.54 -14.45 -6.52
N ALA A 102 6.54 -13.86 -7.18
CA ALA A 102 6.45 -12.55 -7.78
C ALA A 102 7.29 -12.49 -9.06
N LEU A 103 6.85 -11.70 -10.04
CA LEU A 103 7.59 -11.49 -11.28
C LEU A 103 8.45 -10.24 -11.16
N GLU A 104 9.74 -10.32 -11.51
CA GLU A 104 10.51 -9.09 -11.77
C GLU A 104 9.81 -8.32 -12.89
N VAL A 105 9.60 -7.01 -12.72
CA VAL A 105 8.92 -6.21 -13.74
C VAL A 105 9.76 -6.11 -15.00
N SER A 106 10.96 -5.55 -14.89
CA SER A 106 11.99 -5.55 -15.92
C SER A 106 13.35 -5.15 -15.34
N LYS A 107 14.45 -5.59 -15.96
CA LYS A 107 15.80 -5.22 -15.53
C LYS A 107 16.07 -3.72 -15.60
N ALA A 108 15.47 -3.04 -16.58
CA ALA A 108 15.64 -1.59 -16.75
C ALA A 108 14.97 -0.82 -15.61
N ILE A 109 13.75 -1.22 -15.22
CA ILE A 109 13.04 -0.62 -14.09
C ILE A 109 13.74 -0.95 -12.77
N SER A 110 14.17 -2.20 -12.57
CA SER A 110 14.98 -2.60 -11.41
C SER A 110 16.24 -1.72 -11.28
N ARG A 111 16.98 -1.51 -12.37
CA ARG A 111 18.17 -0.63 -12.38
C ARG A 111 17.85 0.80 -11.97
N TRP A 112 16.76 1.37 -12.51
CA TRP A 112 16.35 2.73 -12.13
C TRP A 112 16.11 2.83 -10.62
N PHE A 113 15.39 1.87 -10.02
CA PHE A 113 15.19 1.86 -8.56
C PHE A 113 16.49 1.68 -7.79
N SER A 114 17.40 0.83 -8.26
CA SER A 114 18.73 0.65 -7.64
C SER A 114 19.52 1.95 -7.60
N GLU A 115 19.46 2.78 -8.64
CA GLU A 115 20.07 4.11 -8.65
C GLU A 115 19.42 5.04 -7.61
N GLN A 116 18.10 4.99 -7.45
CA GLN A 116 17.38 5.82 -6.48
C GLN A 116 17.71 5.49 -5.02
N VAL A 117 18.03 4.22 -4.73
CA VAL A 117 18.32 3.75 -3.37
C VAL A 117 19.80 3.48 -3.11
N SER A 118 20.66 3.57 -4.13
CA SER A 118 22.10 3.27 -4.05
C SER A 118 22.43 1.84 -3.58
N GLU A 119 21.55 0.90 -3.89
CA GLU A 119 21.68 -0.53 -3.56
C GLU A 119 21.04 -1.36 -4.68
N GLU A 120 21.53 -2.58 -4.94
CA GLU A 120 20.89 -3.46 -5.92
C GLU A 120 19.52 -3.94 -5.40
N VAL A 121 18.46 -3.47 -6.05
CA VAL A 121 17.08 -3.89 -5.79
C VAL A 121 16.39 -4.30 -7.08
N LYS A 122 15.35 -5.12 -6.93
CA LYS A 122 14.44 -5.50 -8.02
C LYS A 122 13.05 -5.01 -7.71
N LEU A 123 12.39 -4.42 -8.71
CA LEU A 123 10.96 -4.19 -8.62
C LEU A 123 10.24 -5.47 -9.03
N VAL A 124 9.45 -6.02 -8.10
CA VAL A 124 8.64 -7.21 -8.34
C VAL A 124 7.16 -6.89 -8.34
N PHE A 125 6.38 -7.70 -9.05
CA PHE A 125 4.94 -7.61 -9.20
C PHE A 125 4.26 -8.89 -8.74
N MET A 126 3.18 -8.75 -7.97
CA MET A 126 2.33 -9.87 -7.56
C MET A 126 1.19 -10.03 -8.57
N GLU A 127 1.16 -11.17 -9.27
CA GLU A 127 0.05 -11.54 -10.15
C GLU A 127 -1.26 -11.75 -9.38
N GLU A 128 -2.39 -11.64 -10.07
CA GLU A 128 -3.72 -11.78 -9.43
C GLU A 128 -3.90 -13.15 -8.77
N ASN A 129 -3.43 -14.20 -9.44
CA ASN A 129 -3.56 -15.57 -8.99
C ASN A 129 -2.47 -15.99 -7.99
N ALA A 130 -1.52 -15.12 -7.65
CA ALA A 130 -0.45 -15.45 -6.70
C ALA A 130 -1.06 -15.69 -5.29
N PRO A 131 -0.80 -16.84 -4.65
CA PRO A 131 -1.38 -17.13 -3.35
C PRO A 131 -0.69 -16.31 -2.25
N ARG A 132 -1.50 -15.68 -1.40
CA ARG A 132 -1.09 -15.09 -0.12
C ARG A 132 -2.35 -14.96 0.76
N PRO A 133 -2.89 -16.11 1.21
CA PRO A 133 -4.17 -16.13 1.92
C PRO A 133 -4.06 -15.40 3.25
N LEU A 134 -5.13 -14.72 3.66
CA LEU A 134 -5.23 -14.22 5.02
C LEU A 134 -5.30 -15.38 6.02
N LYS A 135 -4.83 -15.15 7.25
CA LYS A 135 -5.02 -16.11 8.35
C LYS A 135 -6.52 -16.36 8.54
N ALA A 136 -6.91 -17.62 8.74
CA ALA A 136 -8.32 -18.04 8.82
C ALA A 136 -9.19 -17.24 9.80
N LYS A 137 -8.61 -16.75 10.90
CA LYS A 137 -9.32 -15.90 11.88
C LYS A 137 -9.72 -14.51 11.36
N TYR A 138 -9.14 -14.07 10.25
CA TYR A 138 -9.39 -12.76 9.63
C TYR A 138 -10.08 -12.85 8.28
N ALA A 139 -9.93 -13.97 7.57
CA ALA A 139 -10.61 -14.21 6.31
C ALA A 139 -12.13 -14.37 6.54
N VAL A 140 -12.93 -13.80 5.66
CA VAL A 140 -14.40 -13.96 5.63
C VAL A 140 -14.79 -14.89 4.49
N ALA A 141 -14.23 -14.65 3.30
CA ALA A 141 -14.50 -15.40 2.07
C ALA A 141 -13.22 -15.98 1.44
N GLY A 142 -12.18 -16.23 2.26
CA GLY A 142 -10.90 -16.76 1.77
C GLY A 142 -10.09 -15.72 1.01
N GLU A 143 -10.13 -14.47 1.46
CA GLU A 143 -9.42 -13.36 0.86
C GLU A 143 -7.91 -13.54 0.93
N HIS A 144 -7.24 -12.92 -0.03
CA HIS A 144 -5.79 -12.85 -0.07
C HIS A 144 -5.36 -11.42 0.27
N VAL A 145 -4.07 -11.23 0.49
CA VAL A 145 -3.48 -9.90 0.63
C VAL A 145 -2.41 -9.69 -0.43
N SER A 146 -2.29 -8.46 -0.94
CA SER A 146 -1.20 -8.06 -1.83
C SER A 146 0.14 -7.97 -1.07
N PHE A 147 1.09 -7.12 -1.46
CA PHE A 147 2.28 -6.84 -0.63
C PHE A 147 1.99 -5.89 0.57
N ALA A 148 0.71 -5.67 0.92
CA ALA A 148 0.33 -4.98 2.15
C ALA A 148 0.78 -5.76 3.40
N ASP A 149 0.89 -5.12 4.57
CA ASP A 149 1.53 -5.75 5.73
C ASP A 149 0.74 -6.91 6.31
N GLY A 150 -0.60 -6.85 6.30
CA GLY A 150 -1.39 -7.96 6.79
C GLY A 150 -2.89 -7.90 6.58
N MET A 151 -3.42 -6.79 6.08
CA MET A 151 -4.83 -6.67 5.69
C MET A 151 -4.95 -5.98 4.33
N PRO A 152 -5.98 -6.31 3.53
CA PRO A 152 -6.22 -5.73 2.21
C PRO A 152 -6.67 -4.27 2.25
N TYR A 153 -7.18 -3.80 3.39
CA TYR A 153 -7.67 -2.44 3.58
C TYR A 153 -7.26 -1.91 4.95
N MET A 154 -7.08 -0.59 5.03
CA MET A 154 -6.96 0.16 6.28
C MET A 154 -7.88 1.39 6.23
N ILE A 155 -8.61 1.63 7.31
CA ILE A 155 -9.48 2.80 7.49
C ILE A 155 -9.08 3.54 8.76
N ILE A 156 -9.17 4.87 8.75
CA ILE A 156 -8.86 5.72 9.91
C ILE A 156 -9.69 7.01 9.86
N GLY A 157 -10.13 7.47 11.03
CA GLY A 157 -10.92 8.69 11.17
C GLY A 157 -10.06 9.96 11.23
N GLU A 158 -10.54 11.03 10.60
CA GLU A 158 -9.94 12.37 10.71
C GLU A 158 -9.98 12.89 12.16
N ALA A 159 -11.04 12.58 12.91
CA ALA A 159 -11.14 12.90 14.33
C ALA A 159 -10.07 12.17 15.16
N SER A 160 -9.76 10.90 14.83
CA SER A 160 -8.70 10.12 15.47
C SER A 160 -7.31 10.72 15.22
N LEU A 161 -7.07 11.23 14.01
CA LEU A 161 -5.84 11.96 13.69
C LEU A 161 -5.75 13.30 14.43
N ALA A 162 -6.86 14.03 14.54
CA ALA A 162 -6.90 15.30 15.27
C ALA A 162 -6.59 15.10 16.76
N ASP A 163 -7.23 14.12 17.41
CA ASP A 163 -6.95 13.75 18.80
C ASP A 163 -5.48 13.35 19.03
N LEU A 164 -4.87 12.64 18.08
CA LEU A 164 -3.44 12.35 18.15
C LEU A 164 -2.60 13.63 18.04
N ASN A 165 -2.88 14.48 17.06
CA ASN A 165 -2.11 15.70 16.81
C ASN A 165 -2.18 16.71 17.97
N ASP A 166 -3.29 16.75 18.71
CA ASP A 166 -3.42 17.56 19.93
C ASP A 166 -2.46 17.12 21.05
N ARG A 167 -1.90 15.91 20.95
CA ARG A 167 -0.96 15.33 21.92
C ARG A 167 0.49 15.33 21.43
N LEU A 168 0.78 15.87 20.24
CA LEU A 168 2.11 15.90 19.65
C LEU A 168 2.65 17.33 19.60
N ASP A 169 3.94 17.50 19.90
CA ASP A 169 4.62 18.79 19.72
C ASP A 169 4.65 19.21 18.24
N GLN A 170 4.76 18.22 17.34
CA GLN A 170 4.72 18.42 15.90
C GLN A 170 3.60 17.55 15.30
N PRO A 171 2.57 18.18 14.70
CA PRO A 171 1.48 17.43 14.11
C PRO A 171 1.97 16.63 12.90
N VAL A 172 1.36 15.46 12.69
CA VAL A 172 1.64 14.57 11.56
C VAL A 172 0.47 14.54 10.59
N GLY A 173 0.77 14.29 9.32
CA GLY A 173 -0.22 14.09 8.28
C GLY A 173 -0.79 12.66 8.26
N MET A 174 -1.98 12.53 7.67
CA MET A 174 -2.66 11.24 7.48
C MET A 174 -1.81 10.24 6.66
N ASP A 175 -0.94 10.76 5.80
CA ASP A 175 -0.02 9.99 4.96
C ASP A 175 0.96 9.13 5.78
N ARG A 176 1.22 9.48 7.04
CA ARG A 176 2.03 8.66 7.96
C ARG A 176 1.39 7.32 8.29
N PHE A 177 0.07 7.26 8.34
CA PHE A 177 -0.71 6.04 8.66
C PHE A 177 -0.98 5.17 7.44
N ARG A 178 -0.86 5.76 6.24
CA ARG A 178 -1.04 5.10 4.95
C ARG A 178 -2.39 4.37 4.78
N PRO A 179 -3.53 4.96 5.17
CA PRO A 179 -4.83 4.30 5.09
C PRO A 179 -5.28 4.15 3.64
N ASN A 180 -6.12 3.16 3.35
CA ASN A 180 -6.84 3.11 2.08
C ASN A 180 -8.07 4.00 2.09
N PHE A 181 -8.71 4.15 3.25
CA PHE A 181 -9.93 4.94 3.42
C PHE A 181 -9.77 5.92 4.57
N THR A 182 -10.18 7.16 4.36
CA THR A 182 -10.33 8.14 5.44
C THR A 182 -11.79 8.54 5.55
N PHE A 183 -12.23 8.89 6.75
CA PHE A 183 -13.58 9.36 6.97
C PHE A 183 -13.63 10.47 8.03
N SER A 184 -14.63 11.33 7.93
CA SER A 184 -14.96 12.30 8.97
C SER A 184 -16.01 11.73 9.92
N SER A 185 -15.89 12.08 11.20
CA SER A 185 -16.82 11.73 12.26
C SER A 185 -16.72 12.73 13.41
N GLU A 186 -17.68 12.67 14.35
CA GLU A 186 -17.68 13.54 15.54
C GLU A 186 -16.80 13.00 16.68
N GLN A 187 -16.55 11.69 16.73
CA GLN A 187 -15.87 11.02 17.84
C GLN A 187 -14.55 10.41 17.36
N PRO A 188 -13.42 10.70 18.02
CA PRO A 188 -12.16 10.02 17.72
C PRO A 188 -12.29 8.52 18.05
N PHE A 189 -11.60 7.68 17.29
CA PHE A 189 -11.53 6.22 17.46
C PHE A 189 -12.86 5.49 17.30
N ILE A 190 -13.88 6.12 16.71
CA ILE A 190 -15.17 5.46 16.50
C ILE A 190 -15.05 4.21 15.62
N GLU A 191 -14.06 4.16 14.73
CA GLU A 191 -13.72 3.01 13.88
C GLU A 191 -13.38 1.74 14.67
N ASP A 192 -12.85 1.86 15.89
CA ASP A 192 -12.50 0.71 16.73
C ASP A 192 -13.75 0.00 17.28
N SER A 193 -14.90 0.69 17.29
CA SER A 193 -16.18 0.12 17.75
C SER A 193 -16.92 -0.65 16.66
N TRP A 194 -16.52 -0.49 15.40
CA TRP A 194 -17.22 -1.08 14.27
C TRP A 194 -16.91 -2.57 14.15
N GLN A 195 -17.93 -3.36 13.85
CA GLN A 195 -17.76 -4.78 13.47
C GLN A 195 -17.86 -4.95 11.96
N GLU A 196 -18.75 -4.18 11.34
CA GLU A 196 -19.02 -4.16 9.92
C GLU A 196 -19.33 -2.73 9.48
N LEU A 197 -19.07 -2.41 8.22
CA LEU A 197 -19.44 -1.12 7.64
C LEU A 197 -19.75 -1.27 6.15
N PHE A 198 -20.47 -0.27 5.63
CA PHE A 198 -20.80 -0.17 4.21
C PHE A 198 -20.19 1.10 3.63
N ILE A 199 -19.53 0.98 2.48
CA ILE A 199 -19.07 2.12 1.67
C ILE A 199 -19.70 1.98 0.28
N GLY A 200 -20.71 2.81 0.00
CA GLY A 200 -21.58 2.57 -1.15
C GLY A 200 -22.30 1.24 -1.00
N GLU A 201 -22.18 0.37 -2.00
CA GLU A 201 -22.76 -0.99 -2.01
C GLU A 201 -21.82 -2.06 -1.41
N ALA A 202 -20.57 -1.69 -1.13
CA ALA A 202 -19.57 -2.63 -0.63
C ALA A 202 -19.69 -2.85 0.88
N HIS A 203 -19.74 -4.12 1.28
CA HIS A 203 -19.75 -4.56 2.67
C HIS A 203 -18.35 -4.94 3.13
N PHE A 204 -17.92 -4.39 4.26
CA PHE A 204 -16.63 -4.70 4.87
C PHE A 204 -16.82 -5.20 6.30
N LYS A 205 -15.98 -6.16 6.69
CA LYS A 205 -15.84 -6.61 8.07
C LYS A 205 -14.58 -6.00 8.70
N VAL A 206 -14.73 -5.41 9.88
CA VAL A 206 -13.61 -4.91 10.67
C VAL A 206 -12.98 -6.09 11.43
N THR A 207 -11.66 -6.23 11.32
CA THR A 207 -10.96 -7.43 11.80
C THR A 207 -10.11 -7.18 13.04
N LYS A 208 -9.25 -6.16 13.01
CA LYS A 208 -8.35 -5.82 14.11
C LYS A 208 -7.91 -4.36 14.02
N PRO A 209 -7.52 -3.74 15.14
CA PRO A 209 -6.75 -2.50 15.14
C PRO A 209 -5.40 -2.67 14.42
N VAL A 210 -4.91 -1.60 13.81
CA VAL A 210 -3.57 -1.54 13.22
C VAL A 210 -2.60 -0.98 14.28
N PRO A 211 -1.60 -1.74 14.74
CA PRO A 211 -0.60 -1.21 15.65
C PRO A 211 0.16 -0.06 14.97
N ALA A 212 0.30 1.07 15.68
CA ALA A 212 1.16 2.13 15.21
C ALA A 212 2.61 1.64 15.20
N VAL A 213 3.27 1.70 14.04
CA VAL A 213 4.70 1.52 13.90
C VAL A 213 5.26 2.89 13.55
N PHE A 214 5.63 3.65 14.57
CA PHE A 214 6.39 4.89 14.41
C PHE A 214 7.87 4.58 14.22
#